data_AF-D8T9K2-F1
#
_entry.id   AF-D8T9K2-F1
#
_cell.length_a   1.000
_cell.length_b   1.000
_cell.length_c   1.000
_cell.angle_alpha   90.00
_cell.angle_beta   90.00
_cell.angle_gamma   90.00
#
_symmetry.space_group_name_H-M   'P 1'
#
loop_
_entity.id
_entity.type
_entity.pdbx_description
1 polymer ?
#
loop_
_entity_poly.entity_id
_entity_poly.type
_entity_poly.pdbx_seq_one_letter_code
_entity_poly.pdbx_strand_id
1 'polypeptide(L)'
;MQTLEEYLGNGVLAGSSKIFTTNGYDDVHSLKSMTKNDMKSLGLTKQQQNALELRAFLDGHGLFEYADALEATRKTLAELRRGSSSVLSTRYGMKKGHASRFMEQESPLGDPKFTAGGCYLFNFTCLCNP
;
A
#
# COMPACT_ATOMS: atom_id res chain seq x y z
N MET A 1 3.01 0.95 19.93
CA MET A 1 2.83 -0.34 19.23
C MET A 1 1.46 -0.28 18.60
N GLN A 2 1.35 -0.26 17.27
CA GLN A 2 0.04 -0.39 16.62
C GLN A 2 -0.47 -1.81 16.91
N THR A 3 -1.72 -1.92 17.36
CA THR A 3 -2.36 -3.22 17.54
C THR A 3 -2.76 -3.78 16.18
N LEU A 4 -2.98 -5.09 16.11
CA LEU A 4 -3.46 -5.75 14.89
C LEU A 4 -4.76 -5.11 14.39
N GLU A 5 -5.71 -4.85 15.28
CA GLU A 5 -7.01 -4.27 14.91
C GLU A 5 -6.87 -2.85 14.38
N GLU A 6 -5.99 -2.05 14.97
CA GLU A 6 -5.71 -0.68 14.52
C GLU A 6 -4.99 -0.68 13.16
N TYR A 7 -4.15 -1.70 12.89
CA TYR A 7 -3.54 -1.89 11.58
C TYR A 7 -4.55 -2.34 10.52
N LEU A 8 -5.47 -3.24 10.87
CA LEU A 8 -6.55 -3.68 9.96
C LEU A 8 -7.57 -2.57 9.69
N GLY A 9 -7.69 -1.62 10.61
CA GLY A 9 -8.59 -0.48 10.50
C GLY A 9 -10.07 -0.87 10.48
N ASN A 10 -10.91 0.08 10.09
CA ASN A 10 -12.37 -0.05 10.15
C ASN A 10 -13.04 -0.38 8.80
N GLY A 11 -12.27 -0.76 7.78
CA GLY A 11 -12.81 -1.04 6.46
C GLY A 11 -13.02 -2.53 6.18
N VAL A 12 -12.52 -2.99 5.05
CA VAL A 12 -12.78 -4.34 4.50
C VAL A 12 -12.15 -5.44 5.37
N LEU A 13 -11.07 -5.09 6.07
CA LEU A 13 -10.36 -6.00 6.94
C LEU A 13 -10.91 -6.02 8.38
N ALA A 14 -11.81 -5.10 8.71
CA ALA A 14 -12.47 -5.06 10.02
C ALA A 14 -13.21 -6.38 10.27
N GLY A 15 -12.99 -6.97 11.45
CA GLY A 15 -13.56 -8.28 11.81
C GLY A 15 -12.83 -9.49 11.23
N SER A 16 -11.78 -9.29 10.42
CA SER A 16 -10.92 -10.37 9.92
C SER A 16 -9.80 -10.73 10.90
N SER A 17 -9.62 -9.95 11.98
CA SER A 17 -8.60 -10.14 13.03
C SER A 17 -8.57 -11.58 13.55
N LYS A 18 -9.75 -12.15 13.84
CA LYS A 18 -9.88 -13.52 14.33
C LYS A 18 -9.30 -14.57 13.39
N ILE A 19 -9.43 -14.40 12.08
CA ILE A 19 -8.88 -15.32 11.08
C ILE A 19 -7.35 -15.28 11.15
N PHE A 20 -6.77 -14.09 11.25
CA PHE A 20 -5.32 -13.91 11.35
C PHE A 20 -4.76 -14.50 12.63
N THR A 21 -5.31 -14.13 13.79
CA THR A 21 -4.84 -14.64 15.10
C THR A 21 -4.96 -16.17 15.19
N THR A 22 -6.03 -16.76 14.63
CA THR A 22 -6.21 -18.22 14.60
C THR A 22 -5.13 -18.94 13.78
N ASN A 23 -4.55 -18.27 12.79
CA ASN A 23 -3.52 -18.82 11.92
C ASN A 23 -2.09 -18.39 12.33
N GLY A 24 -1.92 -17.82 13.52
CA GLY A 24 -0.62 -17.39 14.04
C GLY A 24 -0.13 -16.03 13.52
N TYR A 25 -1.03 -15.21 12.99
CA TYR A 25 -0.77 -13.81 12.64
C TYR A 25 -1.37 -12.89 13.71
N ASP A 26 -0.83 -12.94 14.92
CA ASP A 26 -1.30 -12.15 16.07
C ASP A 26 -0.73 -10.72 16.11
N ASP A 27 0.36 -10.47 15.40
CA ASP A 27 1.03 -9.18 15.34
C ASP A 27 1.13 -8.61 13.92
N VAL A 28 1.35 -7.29 13.82
CA VAL A 28 1.46 -6.56 12.55
C VAL A 28 2.66 -7.03 11.72
N HIS A 29 3.76 -7.43 12.36
CA HIS A 29 4.95 -7.88 11.65
C HIS A 29 4.72 -9.22 10.95
N SER A 30 4.09 -10.17 11.65
CA SER A 30 3.63 -11.44 11.08
C SER A 30 2.66 -11.20 9.93
N LEU A 31 1.68 -10.29 10.11
CA LEU A 31 0.71 -9.95 9.07
C LEU A 31 1.38 -9.37 7.81
N LYS A 32 2.43 -8.56 7.98
CA LYS A 32 3.21 -8.00 6.86
C LYS A 32 4.05 -9.04 6.12
N SER A 33 4.45 -10.12 6.80
CA SER A 33 5.17 -11.25 6.18
C SER A 33 4.26 -12.14 5.32
N MET A 34 2.94 -11.94 5.42
CA MET A 34 1.95 -12.75 4.72
C MET A 34 2.01 -12.54 3.20
N THR A 35 2.21 -13.64 2.47
CA THR A 35 2.23 -13.62 1.01
C THR A 35 0.82 -13.74 0.43
N LYS A 36 0.66 -13.43 -0.87
CA LYS A 36 -0.60 -13.69 -1.60
C LYS A 36 -1.06 -15.14 -1.52
N ASN A 37 -0.12 -16.09 -1.46
CA ASN A 37 -0.45 -17.50 -1.33
C ASN A 37 -1.06 -17.80 0.05
N ASP A 38 -0.47 -17.24 1.12
CA ASP A 38 -1.00 -17.39 2.47
C ASP A 38 -2.42 -16.82 2.56
N MET A 39 -2.62 -15.61 2.03
CA MET A 39 -3.95 -14.98 2.00
C MET A 39 -5.01 -15.83 1.27
N LYS A 40 -4.59 -16.53 0.20
CA LYS A 40 -5.46 -17.46 -0.53
C LYS A 40 -5.74 -18.73 0.27
N SER A 41 -4.74 -19.27 0.97
CA SER A 41 -4.88 -20.42 1.86
C SER A 41 -5.78 -20.14 3.07
N LEU A 42 -5.75 -18.91 3.59
CA LEU A 42 -6.65 -18.43 4.65
C LEU A 42 -8.10 -18.24 4.20
N GLY A 43 -8.38 -18.39 2.91
CA GLY A 43 -9.73 -18.19 2.35
C GLY A 43 -10.17 -16.73 2.33
N LEU A 44 -9.24 -15.77 2.37
CA LEU A 44 -9.59 -14.35 2.31
C LEU A 44 -10.25 -14.01 0.97
N THR A 45 -11.26 -13.15 1.01
CA THR A 45 -11.88 -12.62 -0.20
C THR A 45 -10.86 -11.80 -0.99
N LYS A 46 -11.02 -11.72 -2.32
CA LYS A 46 -10.16 -10.87 -3.17
C LYS A 46 -10.07 -9.44 -2.64
N GLN A 47 -11.16 -8.92 -2.09
CA GLN A 47 -11.22 -7.57 -1.56
C GLN A 47 -10.35 -7.40 -0.29
N GLN A 48 -10.36 -8.37 0.63
CA GLN A 48 -9.48 -8.39 1.78
C GLN A 48 -8.00 -8.55 1.36
N GLN A 49 -7.72 -9.39 0.36
CA GLN A 49 -6.36 -9.55 -0.18
C GLN A 49 -5.83 -8.22 -0.73
N ASN A 50 -6.64 -7.53 -1.53
CA ASN A 50 -6.29 -6.23 -2.10
C ASN A 50 -6.10 -5.17 -1.00
N ALA A 51 -6.93 -5.19 0.05
CA ALA A 51 -6.81 -4.28 1.18
C ALA A 51 -5.51 -4.52 1.97
N LEU A 52 -5.14 -5.77 2.24
CA LEU A 52 -3.88 -6.12 2.89
C LEU A 52 -2.67 -5.67 2.08
N GLU A 53 -2.66 -5.98 0.78
CA GLU A 53 -1.60 -5.55 -0.14
C GLU A 53 -1.45 -4.03 -0.14
N LEU A 54 -2.59 -3.32 -0.21
CA LEU A 54 -2.61 -1.87 -0.20
C LEU A 54 -2.05 -1.30 1.11
N ARG A 55 -2.46 -1.85 2.27
CA ARG A 55 -1.96 -1.42 3.58
C ARG A 55 -0.46 -1.67 3.72
N ALA A 56 0.02 -2.85 3.34
CA ALA A 56 1.44 -3.19 3.38
C ALA A 56 2.29 -2.26 2.50
N PHE A 57 1.79 -1.94 1.30
CA PHE A 57 2.43 -0.98 0.40
C PHE A 57 2.47 0.43 0.99
N LEU A 58 1.34 0.92 1.52
CA LEU A 58 1.27 2.25 2.14
C LEU A 58 2.18 2.35 3.37
N ASP A 59 2.26 1.30 4.19
CA ASP A 59 3.15 1.23 5.34
C ASP A 59 4.62 1.37 4.93
N GLY A 60 5.08 0.61 3.93
CA GLY A 60 6.45 0.70 3.40
C GLY A 60 6.81 2.07 2.82
N HIS A 61 5.82 2.79 2.27
CA HIS A 61 6.01 4.12 1.70
C HIS A 61 5.72 5.27 2.68
N GLY A 62 5.38 4.98 3.94
CA GLY A 62 5.01 6.01 4.93
C GLY A 62 3.74 6.79 4.56
N LEU A 63 2.81 6.12 3.87
CA LEU A 63 1.53 6.63 3.38
C LEU A 63 0.34 5.99 4.12
N PHE A 64 0.60 5.32 5.25
CA PHE A 64 -0.41 4.60 6.02
C PHE A 64 -1.58 5.49 6.48
N GLU A 65 -1.37 6.81 6.60
CA GLU A 65 -2.43 7.79 6.88
C GLU A 65 -3.60 7.78 5.87
N TYR A 66 -3.37 7.26 4.66
CA TYR A 66 -4.40 7.14 3.61
C TYR A 66 -5.01 5.74 3.49
N ALA A 67 -4.60 4.79 4.34
CA ALA A 67 -5.01 3.39 4.27
C ALA A 67 -6.53 3.24 4.30
N ASP A 68 -7.19 3.79 5.31
CA ASP A 68 -8.65 3.69 5.45
C ASP A 68 -9.38 4.41 4.30
N ALA A 69 -8.88 5.57 3.87
CA ALA A 69 -9.48 6.33 2.77
C ALA A 69 -9.43 5.55 1.43
N LEU A 70 -8.29 4.92 1.13
CA LEU A 70 -8.14 4.12 -0.08
C LEU A 70 -8.86 2.78 0.02
N GLU A 71 -8.84 2.14 1.19
CA GLU A 71 -9.55 0.88 1.44
C GLU A 71 -11.07 1.06 1.30
N ALA A 72 -11.61 2.20 1.75
CA ALA A 72 -13.03 2.54 1.57
C ALA A 72 -13.47 2.60 0.10
N THR A 73 -12.54 2.88 -0.82
CA THR A 73 -12.82 2.88 -2.26
C THR A 73 -12.97 1.49 -2.86
N ARG A 74 -12.54 0.45 -2.12
CA ARG A 74 -12.52 -0.96 -2.54
C ARG A 74 -11.72 -1.22 -3.83
N LYS A 75 -10.88 -0.27 -4.23
CA LYS A 75 -10.02 -0.38 -5.41
C LYS A 75 -8.75 -1.15 -5.08
N THR A 76 -8.24 -1.84 -6.09
CA THR A 76 -6.94 -2.50 -5.98
C THR A 76 -5.78 -1.52 -6.09
N LEU A 77 -4.61 -1.87 -5.54
CA LEU A 77 -3.39 -1.08 -5.70
C LEU A 77 -3.10 -0.81 -7.19
N ALA A 78 -3.25 -1.81 -8.04
CA ALA A 78 -3.08 -1.69 -9.49
C ALA A 78 -4.06 -0.67 -10.10
N GLU A 79 -5.34 -0.65 -9.69
CA GLU A 79 -6.32 0.32 -10.18
C GLU A 79 -6.03 1.75 -9.71
N LEU A 80 -5.53 1.91 -8.48
CA LEU A 80 -5.11 3.21 -7.96
C LEU A 80 -3.87 3.72 -8.71
N ARG A 81 -2.91 2.85 -9.00
CA ARG A 81 -1.70 3.17 -9.80
C ARG A 81 -2.01 3.42 -11.28
N ARG A 82 -3.08 2.82 -11.83
CA ARG A 82 -3.57 3.12 -13.19
C ARG A 82 -4.18 4.53 -13.29
N GLY A 83 -4.52 5.15 -12.16
CA GLY A 83 -4.92 6.55 -12.09
C GLY A 83 -3.74 7.51 -12.28
N SER A 84 -3.94 8.77 -11.92
CA SER A 84 -2.88 9.79 -11.89
C SER A 84 -2.65 10.30 -10.47
N SER A 85 -1.45 10.81 -10.19
CA SER A 85 -1.15 11.48 -8.91
C SER A 85 -2.12 12.62 -8.59
N SER A 86 -2.65 13.26 -9.63
CA SER A 86 -3.68 14.30 -9.52
C SER A 86 -5.02 13.74 -9.02
N VAL A 87 -5.41 12.55 -9.48
CA VAL A 87 -6.60 11.83 -8.95
C VAL A 87 -6.38 11.45 -7.50
N LEU A 88 -5.19 10.94 -7.14
CA LEU A 88 -4.88 10.59 -5.76
C LEU A 88 -5.01 11.81 -4.82
N SER A 89 -4.51 12.97 -5.28
CA SER A 89 -4.59 14.21 -4.52
C SER A 89 -6.02 14.73 -4.40
N THR A 90 -6.76 14.74 -5.51
CA THR A 90 -8.10 15.37 -5.58
C THR A 90 -9.20 14.48 -4.99
N ARG A 91 -9.13 13.17 -5.20
CA ARG A 91 -10.18 12.22 -4.78
C ARG A 91 -9.93 11.63 -3.41
N TYR A 92 -8.66 11.43 -3.04
CA TYR A 92 -8.30 10.76 -1.79
C TYR A 92 -7.55 11.67 -0.82
N GLY A 93 -7.47 12.97 -1.12
CA GLY A 93 -6.88 13.99 -0.24
C GLY A 93 -5.38 13.85 -0.06
N MET A 94 -4.69 13.09 -0.91
CA MET A 94 -3.24 12.94 -0.80
C MET A 94 -2.52 14.26 -1.05
N LYS A 95 -1.51 14.56 -0.23
CA LYS A 95 -0.59 15.65 -0.53
C LYS A 95 0.13 15.37 -1.86
N LYS A 96 0.41 16.39 -2.66
CA LYS A 96 1.08 16.23 -3.97
C LYS A 96 2.38 15.41 -3.90
N GLY A 97 3.19 15.63 -2.86
CA GLY A 97 4.40 14.84 -2.61
C GLY A 97 4.12 13.37 -2.28
N HIS A 98 3.08 13.11 -1.48
CA HIS A 98 2.63 11.76 -1.13
C HIS A 98 2.08 11.02 -2.35
N ALA A 99 1.28 11.69 -3.17
CA ALA A 99 0.76 11.16 -4.42
C ALA A 99 1.88 10.85 -5.43
N SER A 100 2.94 11.66 -5.46
CA SER A 100 4.13 11.36 -6.28
C SER A 100 4.85 10.11 -5.77
N ARG A 101 5.08 10.01 -4.45
CA ARG A 101 5.73 8.86 -3.82
C ARG A 101 4.95 7.56 -3.96
N PHE A 102 3.61 7.64 -4.00
CA PHE A 102 2.73 6.49 -4.28
C PHE A 102 2.89 6.00 -5.73
N MET A 103 3.17 6.92 -6.66
CA MET A 103 3.32 6.61 -8.08
C MET A 103 4.75 6.20 -8.45
N GLU A 104 5.75 6.63 -7.68
CA GLU A 104 7.14 6.18 -7.84
C GLU A 104 7.18 4.64 -7.89
N GLN A 105 7.66 4.11 -9.01
CA GLN A 105 7.99 2.69 -9.09
C GLN A 105 9.26 2.48 -8.27
N GLU A 106 9.21 1.49 -7.39
CA GLU A 106 10.43 0.91 -6.84
C GLU A 106 11.23 0.38 -8.05
N SER A 107 12.23 1.15 -8.47
CA SER A 107 13.31 0.63 -9.31
C SER A 107 13.92 -0.55 -8.53
N PRO A 108 14.18 -1.72 -9.15
CA PRO A 108 14.68 -2.90 -8.45
C PRO A 108 16.12 -2.78 -7.87
N LEU A 109 16.61 -1.57 -7.63
CA LEU A 109 17.94 -1.32 -7.09
C LEU A 109 17.84 -0.26 -6.01
N GLY A 110 17.99 -0.67 -4.75
CA GLY A 110 17.91 0.26 -3.64
C GLY A 110 18.07 -0.38 -2.28
N ASP A 111 19.24 -0.98 -2.03
CA ASP A 111 19.71 -1.23 -0.68
C ASP A 111 19.62 0.04 0.19
N PRO A 112 19.42 -0.10 1.51
CA PRO A 112 18.86 0.94 2.34
C PRO A 112 19.95 1.90 2.80
N LYS A 113 19.76 3.21 2.61
CA LYS A 113 20.10 4.23 3.63
C LYS A 113 19.99 5.69 3.16
N PHE A 114 19.49 6.49 4.11
CA PHE A 114 19.87 7.88 4.39
C PHE A 114 19.37 9.00 3.45
N THR A 115 18.35 9.69 3.99
CA THR A 115 18.27 11.14 4.25
C THR A 115 18.35 12.16 3.11
N ALA A 116 17.36 13.07 3.22
CA ALA A 116 17.46 14.51 3.04
C ALA A 116 17.64 15.05 1.61
N GLY A 117 16.63 15.84 1.20
CA GLY A 117 16.80 16.97 0.28
C GLY A 117 17.40 16.66 -1.07
N GLY A 118 16.58 16.22 -2.02
CA GLY A 118 17.00 16.10 -3.41
C GLY A 118 15.87 16.47 -4.35
N CYS A 119 15.97 17.64 -4.99
CA CYS A 119 15.20 17.94 -6.19
C CYS A 119 15.54 16.89 -7.25
N TYR A 120 14.57 16.06 -7.63
CA TYR A 120 14.74 15.18 -8.79
C TYR A 120 14.23 15.91 -10.04
N LEU A 121 15.17 16.40 -10.84
CA LEU A 121 14.96 16.81 -12.22
C LEU A 121 14.49 15.58 -13.01
N PHE A 122 13.25 15.63 -13.48
CA PHE A 122 12.71 14.69 -14.47
C PHE A 122 13.57 14.78 -15.74
N ASN A 123 14.40 13.77 -16.01
CA ASN A 123 14.88 13.49 -17.36
C ASN A 123 14.04 12.33 -17.92
N PHE A 124 12.90 12.67 -18.53
CA PHE A 124 12.25 11.81 -19.50
C PHE A 124 12.90 12.05 -20.85
N THR A 125 13.98 11.33 -21.16
CA THR A 125 14.38 11.16 -22.55
C THR A 125 13.51 10.05 -23.13
N CYS A 126 12.48 10.45 -23.89
CA CYS A 126 11.74 9.57 -24.77
C CYS A 126 12.72 8.91 -25.75
N LEU A 127 12.76 7.57 -25.74
CA LEU A 127 13.44 6.79 -26.76
C LEU A 127 12.52 6.78 -28.01
N CYS A 128 12.81 7.64 -28.98
CA CYS A 128 12.27 7.50 -30.34
C CYS A 128 13.13 6.52 -31.11
N ASN A 129 12.52 5.45 -31.63
CA ASN A 129 13.12 4.54 -32.60
C ASN A 129 12.58 4.84 -34.00
N PRO A 130 13.41 4.94 -35.04
CA PRO A 130 13.07 4.50 -36.39
C PRO A 130 13.43 3.01 -36.58
#